data_AF-A0AAE2SWI1-F1
#
_entry.id   AF-A0AAE2SWI1-F1
#
_cell.length_a   1.000
_cell.length_b   1.000
_cell.length_c   1.000
_cell.angle_alpha   90.00
_cell.angle_beta   90.00
_cell.angle_gamma   90.00
#
_symmetry.space_group_name_H-M   'P 1'
#
loop_
_entity.id
_entity.type
_entity.pdbx_description
1 polymer ?
#
loop_
_entity_poly.entity_id
_entity_poly.type
_entity_poly.pdbx_seq_one_letter_code
_entity_poly.pdbx_strand_id
1 'polypeptide(L)'
;MPVVTSTRTLRNKPGGESTGSDAPGGAKVSILDEADGGWLKIRVLGAPGEPEGWVSALAVDKLRDTLGPIDKLVFANICAWDSLLIETSAHYMLAVAEMRTDLVDGECETDGDWGPFALNEKEWLTFCNKPELQLAYSLEDRKNWIAQCMVFAAMANSAQQRVAAKLSDQPTAVELYLAQTFGSSIAHAIMAQPNAKLSELIASVSPAELDVEGISLGRERDKKYAEANTGKKLIDLVAADLQRAIDDTRQFASQASAQLLGAEDARVAPDGVPNLDIDFDASIIPNTRKQNAVLIATKFGEAGYGSLQQITAIANAIAESGLNPKAVGDHGHSHGLFQLNQNGGVGTGFPDAELQDPERNIAIMLDHIAKHEKSADVAFRGTTSLLAAVTIFVRNFERPANQPAEIAKRVGIARELVI
;
A
#
# COMPACT_ATOMS: atom_id res chain seq x y z
N MET A 1 -11.68 22.99 2.55
CA MET A 1 -10.36 22.78 1.92
C MET A 1 -10.60 22.46 0.47
N PRO A 2 -10.00 23.15 -0.51
CA PRO A 2 -10.35 22.97 -1.92
C PRO A 2 -10.34 21.50 -2.37
N VAL A 3 -11.25 21.15 -3.29
CA VAL A 3 -11.43 19.77 -3.78
C VAL A 3 -11.39 19.73 -5.30
N VAL A 4 -10.75 18.70 -5.85
CA VAL A 4 -10.75 18.42 -7.29
C VAL A 4 -12.11 17.91 -7.72
N THR A 5 -12.77 18.54 -8.69
CA THR A 5 -14.14 18.17 -9.11
C THR A 5 -14.17 16.99 -10.08
N SER A 6 -13.07 16.72 -10.78
CA SER A 6 -12.92 15.59 -11.69
C SER A 6 -11.44 15.30 -11.91
N THR A 7 -11.07 14.03 -12.12
CA THR A 7 -9.67 13.61 -12.26
C THR A 7 -8.92 14.42 -13.32
N ARG A 8 -7.73 14.91 -12.99
CA ARG A 8 -6.89 15.70 -13.89
C ARG A 8 -5.44 15.30 -13.79
N THR A 9 -4.79 15.17 -14.93
CA THR A 9 -3.34 15.05 -15.00
C THR A 9 -2.64 16.32 -14.56
N LEU A 10 -1.72 16.17 -13.62
CA LEU A 10 -0.86 17.23 -13.12
C LEU A 10 0.16 17.60 -14.19
N ARG A 11 0.36 18.90 -14.41
CA ARG A 11 1.28 19.41 -15.44
C ARG A 11 2.45 20.17 -14.84
N ASN A 12 3.60 20.12 -15.49
CA ASN A 12 4.82 20.80 -15.03
C ASN A 12 4.72 22.34 -15.11
N LYS A 13 3.87 22.86 -16.00
CA LYS A 13 3.53 24.29 -16.15
C LYS A 13 2.10 24.42 -16.68
N PRO A 14 1.49 25.63 -16.68
CA PRO A 14 0.17 25.87 -17.29
C PRO A 14 0.11 25.34 -18.74
N GLY A 15 -0.81 24.41 -19.01
CA GLY A 15 -0.93 23.75 -20.32
C GLY A 15 0.27 22.90 -20.77
N GLY A 16 1.23 22.67 -19.87
CA GLY A 16 2.48 21.97 -20.15
C GLY A 16 2.35 20.46 -20.26
N GLU A 17 3.48 19.77 -20.21
CA GLU A 17 3.53 18.30 -20.25
C GLU A 17 3.07 17.71 -18.92
N SER A 18 2.62 16.46 -18.97
CA SER A 18 2.26 15.69 -17.78
C SER A 18 3.48 15.54 -16.86
N THR A 19 3.26 15.57 -15.54
CA THR A 19 4.27 15.19 -14.55
C THR A 19 4.33 13.68 -14.30
N GLY A 20 3.50 12.89 -14.99
CA GLY A 20 3.31 11.47 -14.71
C GLY A 20 2.31 11.18 -13.59
N SER A 21 1.80 12.22 -12.92
CA SER A 21 0.87 12.08 -11.79
C SER A 21 -0.50 12.66 -12.12
N ASP A 22 -1.55 12.12 -11.50
CA ASP A 22 -2.91 12.63 -11.59
C ASP A 22 -3.39 13.16 -10.23
N ALA A 23 -4.27 14.16 -10.26
CA ALA A 23 -5.08 14.60 -9.14
C ALA A 23 -6.48 13.95 -9.28
N PRO A 24 -6.82 12.96 -8.43
CA PRO A 24 -8.10 12.26 -8.50
C PRO A 24 -9.30 13.19 -8.26
N GLY A 25 -10.43 12.91 -8.91
CA GLY A 25 -11.71 13.53 -8.54
C GLY A 25 -12.02 13.26 -7.08
N GLY A 26 -12.41 14.30 -6.35
CA GLY A 26 -12.67 14.28 -4.91
C GLY A 26 -11.42 14.47 -4.04
N ALA A 27 -10.21 14.50 -4.61
CA ALA A 27 -9.01 14.71 -3.81
C ALA A 27 -8.99 16.11 -3.18
N LYS A 28 -8.60 16.19 -1.90
CA LYS A 28 -8.38 17.47 -1.22
C LYS A 28 -7.02 18.03 -1.61
N VAL A 29 -6.98 19.34 -1.86
CA VAL A 29 -5.77 19.99 -2.37
C VAL A 29 -5.44 21.28 -1.64
N SER A 30 -4.15 21.57 -1.57
CA SER A 30 -3.63 22.91 -1.27
C SER A 30 -3.39 23.66 -2.57
N ILE A 31 -3.90 24.89 -2.68
CA ILE A 31 -3.58 25.77 -3.81
C ILE A 31 -2.26 26.47 -3.48
N LEU A 32 -1.23 26.20 -4.30
CA LEU A 32 0.12 26.73 -4.10
C LEU A 32 0.36 28.00 -4.91
N ASP A 33 -0.23 28.08 -6.10
CA ASP A 33 -0.08 29.23 -7.02
C ASP A 33 -1.27 29.33 -7.97
N GLU A 34 -1.50 30.52 -8.53
CA GLU A 34 -2.55 30.82 -9.50
C GLU A 34 -1.97 31.65 -10.65
N ALA A 35 -2.05 31.10 -11.86
CA ALA A 35 -1.53 31.75 -13.06
C ALA A 35 -2.65 32.34 -13.91
N ASP A 36 -2.33 33.43 -14.61
CA ASP A 36 -3.19 34.02 -15.62
C ASP A 36 -3.58 32.96 -16.67
N GLY A 37 -4.85 33.01 -17.12
CA GLY A 37 -5.39 32.02 -18.05
C GLY A 37 -6.09 30.83 -17.38
N GLY A 38 -6.38 30.91 -16.07
CA GLY A 38 -7.25 29.96 -15.39
C GLY A 38 -6.58 28.64 -15.01
N TRP A 39 -5.32 28.71 -14.55
CA TRP A 39 -4.55 27.57 -14.07
C TRP A 39 -4.22 27.70 -12.59
N LEU A 40 -4.29 26.59 -11.86
CA LEU A 40 -3.91 26.50 -10.45
C LEU A 40 -2.79 25.49 -10.30
N LYS A 41 -1.73 25.86 -9.59
CA LYS A 41 -0.78 24.88 -9.07
C LYS A 41 -1.34 24.33 -7.77
N ILE A 42 -1.51 23.02 -7.71
CA ILE A 42 -2.07 22.32 -6.56
C ILE A 42 -1.08 21.31 -5.99
N ARG A 43 -1.24 20.98 -4.71
CA ARG A 43 -0.67 19.80 -4.06
C ARG A 43 -1.79 18.86 -3.66
N VAL A 44 -1.69 17.59 -4.04
CA VAL A 44 -2.70 16.56 -3.68
C VAL A 44 -2.39 16.04 -2.27
N LEU A 45 -3.27 16.37 -1.31
CA LEU A 45 -3.05 16.03 0.09
C LEU A 45 -3.38 14.56 0.36
N GLY A 46 -2.61 13.93 1.24
CA GLY A 46 -2.83 12.53 1.66
C GLY A 46 -2.51 11.47 0.58
N ALA A 47 -2.17 11.88 -0.63
CA ALA A 47 -1.59 10.99 -1.63
C ALA A 47 -0.10 10.74 -1.34
N PRO A 48 0.45 9.56 -1.66
CA PRO A 48 1.88 9.29 -1.51
C PRO A 48 2.74 10.34 -2.22
N GLY A 49 3.72 10.90 -1.50
CA GLY A 49 4.61 11.95 -2.03
C GLY A 49 3.97 13.33 -2.21
N GLU A 50 2.67 13.47 -1.90
CA GLU A 50 1.87 14.68 -2.07
C GLU A 50 2.17 15.42 -3.40
N PRO A 51 1.89 14.78 -4.55
CA PRO A 51 2.36 15.29 -5.83
C PRO A 51 1.81 16.68 -6.12
N GLU A 52 2.65 17.49 -6.78
CA GLU A 52 2.34 18.85 -7.17
C GLU A 52 2.25 19.00 -8.69
N GLY A 53 1.34 19.86 -9.13
CA GLY A 53 1.34 20.29 -10.52
C GLY A 53 0.21 21.22 -10.87
N TRP A 54 0.18 21.62 -12.13
CA TRP A 54 -0.78 22.57 -12.68
C TRP A 54 -2.01 21.87 -13.23
N VAL A 55 -3.20 22.36 -12.85
CA VAL A 55 -4.50 21.93 -13.37
C VAL A 55 -5.33 23.15 -13.78
N SER A 56 -6.35 22.94 -14.61
CA SER A 56 -7.33 24.00 -14.92
C SER A 56 -8.10 24.40 -13.66
N ALA A 57 -8.28 25.69 -13.41
CA ALA A 57 -9.01 26.21 -12.25
C ALA A 57 -10.44 25.67 -12.14
N LEU A 58 -11.09 25.40 -13.28
CA LEU A 58 -12.44 24.79 -13.33
C LEU A 58 -12.50 23.35 -12.77
N ALA A 59 -11.35 22.69 -12.65
CA ALA A 59 -11.26 21.36 -12.08
C ALA A 59 -11.12 21.37 -10.55
N VAL A 60 -11.12 22.55 -9.92
CA VAL A 60 -10.99 22.69 -8.46
C VAL A 60 -12.13 23.56 -7.93
N ASP A 61 -12.93 23.01 -7.04
CA ASP A 61 -13.87 23.79 -6.23
C ASP A 61 -13.11 24.37 -5.04
N LYS A 62 -12.92 25.69 -5.04
CA LYS A 62 -12.20 26.40 -3.96
C LYS A 62 -13.03 26.54 -2.68
N LEU A 63 -14.35 26.34 -2.76
CA LEU A 63 -15.30 26.65 -1.69
C LEU A 63 -15.84 25.41 -0.97
N ARG A 64 -15.86 24.25 -1.63
CA ARG A 64 -16.26 22.98 -1.02
C ARG A 64 -15.09 22.26 -0.38
N ASP A 65 -15.39 21.45 0.62
CA ASP A 65 -14.44 20.59 1.35
C ASP A 65 -14.65 19.09 1.13
N THR A 66 -15.71 18.74 0.39
CA THR A 66 -16.17 17.39 0.05
C THR A 66 -16.80 17.41 -1.35
N LEU A 67 -16.74 16.28 -2.07
CA LEU A 67 -17.34 16.14 -3.39
C LEU A 67 -18.79 15.60 -3.32
N GLY A 68 -19.13 14.86 -2.26
CA GLY A 68 -20.29 13.96 -2.23
C GLY A 68 -19.88 12.56 -2.74
N PRO A 69 -20.64 11.92 -3.65
CA PRO A 69 -20.28 10.62 -4.21
C PRO A 69 -18.91 10.63 -4.89
N ILE A 70 -18.05 9.67 -4.53
CA ILE A 70 -16.74 9.48 -5.17
C ILE A 70 -16.91 8.63 -6.44
N ASP A 71 -16.14 8.91 -7.48
CA ASP A 71 -16.10 8.05 -8.67
C ASP A 71 -15.59 6.64 -8.31
N LYS A 72 -16.42 5.62 -8.57
CA LYS A 72 -16.16 4.24 -8.13
C LYS A 72 -14.90 3.64 -8.78
N LEU A 73 -14.54 4.03 -10.00
CA LEU A 73 -13.32 3.55 -10.65
C LEU A 73 -12.08 4.22 -10.07
N VAL A 74 -12.15 5.53 -9.81
CA VAL A 74 -11.07 6.27 -9.13
C VAL A 74 -10.81 5.69 -7.74
N PHE A 75 -11.87 5.47 -6.96
CA PHE A 75 -11.77 4.85 -5.65
C PHE A 75 -11.21 3.42 -5.75
N ALA A 76 -11.65 2.66 -6.76
CA ALA A 76 -11.18 1.31 -7.02
C ALA A 76 -9.67 1.26 -7.25
N ASN A 77 -9.13 2.20 -8.03
CA ASN A 77 -7.70 2.29 -8.32
C ASN A 77 -6.88 2.56 -7.06
N ILE A 78 -7.32 3.50 -6.21
CA ILE A 78 -6.64 3.78 -4.94
C ILE A 78 -6.67 2.55 -4.02
N CYS A 79 -7.84 1.92 -3.85
CA CYS A 79 -7.96 0.70 -3.05
C CYS A 79 -7.08 -0.42 -3.59
N ALA A 80 -6.97 -0.56 -4.91
CA ALA A 80 -6.14 -1.60 -5.52
C ALA A 80 -4.65 -1.38 -5.24
N TRP A 81 -4.16 -0.14 -5.38
CA TRP A 81 -2.78 0.21 -4.99
C TRP A 81 -2.53 -0.01 -3.50
N ASP A 82 -3.39 0.49 -2.62
CA ASP A 82 -3.22 0.36 -1.16
C ASP A 82 -3.29 -1.09 -0.71
N SER A 83 -4.16 -1.90 -1.35
CA SER A 83 -4.28 -3.32 -1.06
C SER A 83 -3.02 -4.13 -1.41
N LEU A 84 -2.32 -3.75 -2.49
CA LEU A 84 -1.03 -4.34 -2.86
C LEU A 84 0.08 -3.98 -1.86
N LEU A 85 0.00 -2.79 -1.26
CA LEU A 85 0.96 -2.30 -0.29
C LEU A 85 0.76 -2.92 1.09
N ILE A 86 -0.46 -3.25 1.49
CA ILE A 86 -0.81 -3.68 2.84
C ILE A 86 -1.27 -5.15 2.90
N GLU A 87 -1.16 -5.89 1.80
CA GLU A 87 -1.59 -7.30 1.69
C GLU A 87 -3.04 -7.50 2.14
N THR A 88 -3.95 -6.75 1.53
CA THR A 88 -5.40 -6.94 1.72
C THR A 88 -6.10 -7.08 0.37
N SER A 89 -7.43 -7.17 0.36
CA SER A 89 -8.22 -7.32 -0.86
C SER A 89 -8.85 -6.00 -1.27
N ALA A 90 -8.50 -5.50 -2.45
CA ALA A 90 -9.17 -4.34 -3.05
C ALA A 90 -10.69 -4.55 -3.12
N HIS A 91 -11.13 -5.71 -3.60
CA HIS A 91 -12.55 -6.07 -3.71
C HIS A 91 -13.27 -5.95 -2.36
N TYR A 92 -12.61 -6.38 -1.29
CA TYR A 92 -13.15 -6.24 0.05
C TYR A 92 -13.24 -4.77 0.48
N MET A 93 -12.19 -3.98 0.26
CA MET A 93 -12.18 -2.55 0.59
C MET A 93 -13.31 -1.80 -0.13
N LEU A 94 -13.47 -1.99 -1.44
CA LEU A 94 -14.55 -1.36 -2.21
C LEU A 94 -15.92 -1.79 -1.68
N ALA A 95 -16.14 -3.09 -1.47
CA ALA A 95 -17.42 -3.59 -1.00
C ALA A 95 -17.77 -3.06 0.39
N VAL A 96 -16.80 -2.90 1.29
CA VAL A 96 -17.07 -2.30 2.61
C VAL A 96 -17.42 -0.83 2.49
N ALA A 97 -16.71 -0.07 1.65
CA ALA A 97 -17.01 1.34 1.46
C ALA A 97 -18.39 1.57 0.81
N GLU A 98 -18.72 0.77 -0.22
CA GLU A 98 -20.04 0.72 -0.84
C GLU A 98 -21.13 0.40 0.19
N MET A 99 -20.92 -0.63 1.00
CA MET A 99 -21.90 -1.08 1.99
C MET A 99 -22.12 -0.06 3.12
N ARG A 100 -21.09 0.69 3.51
CA ARG A 100 -21.16 1.63 4.63
C ARG A 100 -21.72 2.98 4.25
N THR A 101 -21.33 3.53 3.10
CA THR A 101 -21.72 4.89 2.72
C THR A 101 -22.08 5.07 1.25
N ASP A 102 -22.17 4.00 0.45
CA ASP A 102 -22.30 4.09 -1.02
C ASP A 102 -21.19 4.95 -1.64
N LEU A 103 -19.96 4.79 -1.12
CA LEU A 103 -18.76 5.50 -1.59
C LEU A 103 -18.87 7.04 -1.52
N VAL A 104 -19.56 7.56 -0.51
CA VAL A 104 -19.70 9.01 -0.30
C VAL A 104 -18.59 9.55 0.60
N ASP A 105 -17.95 10.64 0.18
CA ASP A 105 -17.08 11.46 1.04
C ASP A 105 -17.89 12.50 1.81
N GLY A 106 -17.53 12.70 3.08
CA GLY A 106 -18.15 13.68 3.97
C GLY A 106 -18.52 13.13 5.34
N GLU A 107 -19.10 13.99 6.17
CA GLU A 107 -19.62 13.61 7.48
C GLU A 107 -20.84 12.70 7.32
N CYS A 108 -20.84 11.58 8.04
CA CYS A 108 -22.02 10.73 8.15
C CYS A 108 -23.01 11.36 9.14
N GLU A 109 -24.32 11.16 8.92
CA GLU A 109 -25.38 11.88 9.66
C GLU A 109 -25.35 11.68 11.18
N THR A 110 -24.62 10.66 11.68
CA THR A 110 -24.57 10.27 13.08
C THR A 110 -23.16 9.76 13.45
N ASP A 111 -22.73 9.98 14.69
CA ASP A 111 -21.51 9.43 15.32
C ASP A 111 -20.16 10.09 14.97
N GLY A 112 -20.15 11.19 14.20
CA GLY A 112 -18.91 11.88 13.82
C GLY A 112 -18.01 11.03 12.90
N ASP A 113 -18.59 9.99 12.31
CA ASP A 113 -18.03 9.14 11.28
C ASP A 113 -17.79 9.95 10.00
N TRP A 114 -16.72 9.65 9.27
CA TRP A 114 -16.38 10.40 8.06
C TRP A 114 -15.98 9.50 6.90
N GLY A 115 -16.37 9.91 5.70
CA GLY A 115 -15.87 9.44 4.42
C GLY A 115 -16.34 8.02 4.05
N PRO A 116 -15.77 7.43 2.99
CA PRO A 116 -16.28 6.22 2.36
C PRO A 116 -16.30 5.00 3.29
N PHE A 117 -15.43 4.96 4.30
CA PHE A 117 -15.40 3.86 5.27
C PHE A 117 -16.15 4.16 6.57
N ALA A 118 -16.76 5.36 6.68
CA ALA A 118 -17.38 5.90 7.88
C ALA A 118 -16.46 5.76 9.10
N LEU A 119 -15.19 6.18 9.01
CA LEU A 119 -14.23 5.98 10.11
C LEU A 119 -14.48 6.97 11.24
N ASN A 120 -14.51 6.49 12.49
CA ASN A 120 -14.53 7.38 13.66
C ASN A 120 -13.10 7.69 14.14
N GLU A 121 -12.99 8.58 15.13
CA GLU A 121 -11.69 8.96 15.72
C GLU A 121 -10.96 7.78 16.38
N LYS A 122 -11.69 6.87 17.05
CA LYS A 122 -11.09 5.71 17.72
C LYS A 122 -10.43 4.75 16.74
N GLU A 123 -11.14 4.37 15.67
CA GLU A 123 -10.61 3.55 14.59
C GLU A 123 -9.40 4.24 13.97
N TRP A 124 -9.53 5.53 13.64
CA TRP A 124 -8.46 6.29 13.03
C TRP A 124 -7.18 6.28 13.87
N LEU A 125 -7.25 6.71 15.12
CA LEU A 125 -6.08 6.80 16.01
C LEU A 125 -5.40 5.44 16.25
N THR A 126 -6.14 4.34 16.12
CA THR A 126 -5.58 2.98 16.27
C THR A 126 -4.67 2.60 15.09
N PHE A 127 -4.92 3.14 13.90
CA PHE A 127 -4.33 2.68 12.64
C PHE A 127 -3.64 3.76 11.80
N CYS A 128 -3.82 5.05 12.11
CA CYS A 128 -3.27 6.17 11.34
C CYS A 128 -1.77 6.39 11.53
N ASN A 129 -1.19 5.80 12.59
CA ASN A 129 0.24 5.84 12.89
C ASN A 129 0.79 4.42 13.03
N LYS A 130 1.46 3.96 11.97
CA LYS A 130 2.10 2.64 11.86
C LYS A 130 3.48 2.85 11.22
N PRO A 131 4.53 3.13 12.03
CA PRO A 131 5.87 3.38 11.52
C PRO A 131 6.40 2.25 10.64
N GLU A 132 6.02 1.00 10.94
CA GLU A 132 6.34 -0.20 10.17
C GLU A 132 5.75 -0.18 8.74
N LEU A 133 4.68 0.59 8.53
CA LEU A 133 4.03 0.82 7.23
C LEU A 133 4.31 2.24 6.68
N GLN A 134 5.14 3.03 7.37
CA GLN A 134 5.36 4.47 7.12
C GLN A 134 4.06 5.30 7.14
N LEU A 135 3.07 4.89 7.93
CA LEU A 135 1.86 5.69 8.13
C LEU A 135 2.11 6.65 9.28
N ALA A 136 1.95 7.94 9.00
CA ALA A 136 2.11 9.02 9.97
C ALA A 136 1.08 10.12 9.70
N TYR A 137 -0.20 9.74 9.73
CA TYR A 137 -1.29 10.68 9.51
C TYR A 137 -1.74 11.35 10.81
N SER A 138 -2.14 12.61 10.70
CA SER A 138 -2.78 13.38 11.77
C SER A 138 -4.25 12.98 11.96
N LEU A 139 -4.89 13.45 13.03
CA LEU A 139 -6.33 13.22 13.23
C LEU A 139 -7.19 13.91 12.14
N GLU A 140 -6.76 15.06 11.61
CA GLU A 140 -7.51 15.78 10.57
C GLU A 140 -7.49 15.06 9.23
N ASP A 141 -6.44 14.28 8.95
CA ASP A 141 -6.33 13.46 7.74
C ASP A 141 -7.41 12.37 7.68
N ARG A 142 -8.10 12.08 8.80
CA ARG A 142 -9.30 11.23 8.81
C ARG A 142 -10.36 11.72 7.85
N LYS A 143 -10.41 13.03 7.57
CA LYS A 143 -11.38 13.61 6.64
C LYS A 143 -10.96 13.48 5.17
N ASN A 144 -9.78 12.92 4.88
CA ASN A 144 -9.28 12.72 3.53
C ASN A 144 -9.51 11.27 3.10
N TRP A 145 -10.42 11.05 2.16
CA TRP A 145 -10.79 9.71 1.72
C TRP A 145 -9.63 8.91 1.11
N ILE A 146 -8.61 9.57 0.52
CA ILE A 146 -7.41 8.88 0.01
C ILE A 146 -6.61 8.32 1.19
N ALA A 147 -6.37 9.11 2.23
CA ALA A 147 -5.72 8.65 3.44
C ALA A 147 -6.53 7.55 4.15
N GLN A 148 -7.87 7.63 4.10
CA GLN A 148 -8.73 6.57 4.62
C GLN A 148 -8.54 5.23 3.90
N CYS A 149 -8.27 5.20 2.60
CA CYS A 149 -8.04 3.94 1.87
C CYS A 149 -6.83 3.19 2.47
N MET A 150 -5.72 3.88 2.66
CA MET A 150 -4.51 3.31 3.25
C MET A 150 -4.72 2.88 4.71
N VAL A 151 -5.35 3.73 5.52
CA VAL A 151 -5.63 3.39 6.93
C VAL A 151 -6.60 2.21 7.03
N PHE A 152 -7.62 2.16 6.19
CA PHE A 152 -8.56 1.05 6.16
C PHE A 152 -7.90 -0.24 5.66
N ALA A 153 -6.96 -0.17 4.71
CA ALA A 153 -6.18 -1.32 4.29
C ALA A 153 -5.39 -1.91 5.47
N ALA A 154 -4.75 -1.06 6.29
CA ALA A 154 -4.06 -1.47 7.52
C ALA A 154 -5.03 -2.06 8.56
N MET A 155 -6.22 -1.48 8.72
CA MET A 155 -7.28 -2.03 9.57
C MET A 155 -7.69 -3.44 9.11
N ALA A 156 -7.93 -3.63 7.81
CA ALA A 156 -8.36 -4.90 7.23
C ALA A 156 -7.29 -5.97 7.37
N ASN A 157 -6.03 -5.66 7.04
CA ASN A 157 -4.93 -6.60 7.21
C ASN A 157 -4.73 -7.01 8.69
N SER A 158 -4.79 -6.05 9.61
CA SER A 158 -4.67 -6.35 11.05
C SER A 158 -5.82 -7.23 11.55
N ALA A 159 -7.06 -6.93 11.15
CA ALA A 159 -8.22 -7.76 11.48
C ALA A 159 -8.11 -9.17 10.88
N GLN A 160 -7.67 -9.29 9.62
CA GLN A 160 -7.43 -10.55 8.92
C GLN A 160 -6.43 -11.42 9.68
N GLN A 161 -5.28 -10.87 10.07
CA GLN A 161 -4.26 -11.61 10.82
C GLN A 161 -4.78 -12.11 12.18
N ARG A 162 -5.50 -11.26 12.93
CA ARG A 162 -6.03 -11.62 14.25
C ARG A 162 -7.08 -12.71 14.17
N VAL A 163 -8.03 -12.60 13.25
CA VAL A 163 -9.08 -13.62 13.10
C VAL A 163 -8.50 -14.90 12.50
N ALA A 164 -7.54 -14.82 11.56
CA ALA A 164 -6.87 -15.99 11.01
C ALA A 164 -6.15 -16.80 12.09
N ALA A 165 -5.47 -16.11 13.03
CA ALA A 165 -4.82 -16.77 14.15
C ALA A 165 -5.80 -17.54 15.06
N LYS A 166 -7.05 -17.07 15.18
CA LYS A 166 -8.10 -17.75 15.97
C LYS A 166 -8.76 -18.89 15.19
N LEU A 167 -8.92 -18.74 13.87
CA LEU A 167 -9.51 -19.75 13.00
C LEU A 167 -8.51 -20.85 12.61
N SER A 168 -7.21 -20.57 12.71
CA SER A 168 -6.15 -21.40 12.10
C SER A 168 -6.30 -21.56 10.59
N ASP A 169 -6.93 -20.58 9.92
CA ASP A 169 -7.16 -20.52 8.48
C ASP A 169 -7.34 -19.06 8.02
N GLN A 170 -7.30 -18.80 6.71
CA GLN A 170 -7.62 -17.48 6.17
C GLN A 170 -9.12 -17.20 6.30
N PRO A 171 -9.52 -16.02 6.81
CA PRO A 171 -10.93 -15.69 6.95
C PRO A 171 -11.57 -15.44 5.58
N THR A 172 -12.83 -15.84 5.48
CA THR A 172 -13.75 -15.36 4.46
C THR A 172 -14.02 -13.85 4.63
N ALA A 173 -14.54 -13.21 3.58
CA ALA A 173 -14.88 -11.79 3.63
C ALA A 173 -15.95 -11.47 4.70
N VAL A 174 -16.85 -12.42 4.99
CA VAL A 174 -17.86 -12.30 6.06
C VAL A 174 -17.20 -12.33 7.43
N GLU A 175 -16.29 -13.27 7.68
CA GLU A 175 -15.56 -13.36 8.94
C GLU A 175 -14.67 -12.14 9.18
N LEU A 176 -14.03 -11.64 8.13
CA LEU A 176 -13.25 -10.40 8.19
C LEU A 176 -14.13 -9.19 8.52
N TYR A 177 -15.30 -9.07 7.90
CA TYR A 177 -16.23 -7.98 8.20
C TYR A 177 -16.76 -8.06 9.64
N LEU A 178 -17.13 -9.25 10.10
CA LEU A 178 -17.53 -9.47 11.49
C LEU A 178 -16.42 -9.07 12.46
N ALA A 179 -15.16 -9.41 12.16
CA ALA A 179 -14.02 -9.00 12.98
C ALA A 179 -13.83 -7.47 12.99
N GLN A 180 -14.03 -6.79 11.86
CA GLN A 180 -13.94 -5.33 11.79
C GLN A 180 -15.10 -4.59 12.48
N THR A 181 -16.27 -5.21 12.60
CA THR A 181 -17.44 -4.60 13.25
C THR A 181 -17.52 -4.94 14.74
N PHE A 182 -17.24 -6.18 15.12
CA PHE A 182 -17.45 -6.68 16.48
C PHE A 182 -16.15 -7.08 17.20
N GLY A 183 -15.01 -7.09 16.53
CA GLY A 183 -13.74 -7.57 17.06
C GLY A 183 -13.51 -9.06 16.79
N SER A 184 -12.24 -9.44 16.72
CA SER A 184 -11.80 -10.77 16.26
C SER A 184 -12.28 -11.92 17.15
N SER A 185 -12.34 -11.72 18.47
CA SER A 185 -12.87 -12.73 19.40
C SER A 185 -14.37 -12.93 19.29
N ILE A 186 -15.15 -11.85 19.12
CA ILE A 186 -16.60 -11.96 18.94
C ILE A 186 -16.89 -12.64 17.60
N ALA A 187 -16.20 -12.26 16.53
CA ALA A 187 -16.32 -12.91 15.22
C ALA A 187 -16.03 -14.42 15.30
N HIS A 188 -14.93 -14.81 15.95
CA HIS A 188 -14.62 -16.22 16.17
C HIS A 188 -15.71 -16.95 16.98
N ALA A 189 -16.23 -16.33 18.04
CA ALA A 189 -17.29 -16.90 18.86
C ALA A 189 -18.61 -17.07 18.09
N ILE A 190 -18.96 -16.11 17.22
CA ILE A 190 -20.10 -16.20 16.30
C ILE A 190 -19.96 -17.42 15.38
N MET A 191 -18.76 -17.65 14.82
CA MET A 191 -18.51 -18.79 13.93
C MET A 191 -18.53 -20.13 14.68
N ALA A 192 -18.00 -20.18 15.90
CA ALA A 192 -18.01 -21.38 16.72
C ALA A 192 -19.41 -21.72 17.25
N GLN A 193 -20.27 -20.73 17.50
CA GLN A 193 -21.58 -20.88 18.12
C GLN A 193 -22.67 -20.06 17.38
N PRO A 194 -22.97 -20.37 16.11
CA PRO A 194 -23.84 -19.51 15.29
C PRO A 194 -25.28 -19.44 15.84
N ASN A 195 -25.76 -20.43 16.58
CA ASN A 195 -27.12 -20.40 17.14
C ASN A 195 -27.20 -19.69 18.51
N ALA A 196 -26.08 -19.28 19.10
CA ALA A 196 -26.07 -18.55 20.37
C ALA A 196 -26.62 -17.12 20.20
N LYS A 197 -27.13 -16.55 21.29
CA LYS A 197 -27.63 -15.17 21.29
C LYS A 197 -26.48 -14.20 21.10
N LEU A 198 -26.62 -13.26 20.17
CA LEU A 198 -25.58 -12.29 19.86
C LEU A 198 -25.17 -11.46 21.10
N SER A 199 -26.13 -11.08 21.94
CA SER A 199 -25.87 -10.32 23.17
C SER A 199 -25.00 -11.08 24.18
N GLU A 200 -25.11 -12.41 24.24
CA GLU A 200 -24.30 -13.24 25.14
C GLU A 200 -22.87 -13.37 24.61
N LEU A 201 -22.71 -13.52 23.29
CA LEU A 201 -21.41 -13.54 22.64
C LEU A 201 -20.67 -12.20 22.80
N ILE A 202 -21.36 -11.08 22.61
CA ILE A 202 -20.78 -9.74 22.80
C ILE A 202 -20.36 -9.54 24.27
N ALA A 203 -21.21 -9.92 25.23
CA ALA A 203 -20.92 -9.78 26.65
C ALA A 203 -19.76 -10.66 27.14
N SER A 204 -19.34 -11.66 26.36
CA SER A 204 -18.24 -12.55 26.71
C SER A 204 -16.84 -11.94 26.48
N VAL A 205 -16.77 -10.82 25.76
CA VAL A 205 -15.51 -10.14 25.41
C VAL A 205 -15.36 -8.85 26.20
N SER A 206 -14.15 -8.61 26.71
CA SER A 206 -13.88 -7.43 27.53
C SER A 206 -13.77 -6.15 26.68
N PRO A 207 -14.19 -4.98 27.18
CA PRO A 207 -13.99 -3.71 26.49
C PRO A 207 -12.53 -3.42 26.13
N ALA A 208 -11.58 -3.81 27.00
CA ALA A 208 -10.15 -3.62 26.77
C ALA A 208 -9.64 -4.37 25.52
N GLU A 209 -10.21 -5.54 25.21
CA GLU A 209 -9.87 -6.27 23.99
C GLU A 209 -10.39 -5.54 22.75
N LEU A 210 -11.59 -4.98 22.82
CA LEU A 210 -12.17 -4.16 21.74
C LEU A 210 -11.39 -2.86 21.53
N ASP A 211 -10.86 -2.25 22.59
CA ASP A 211 -10.06 -1.03 22.51
C ASP A 211 -8.75 -1.26 21.74
N VAL A 212 -8.07 -2.38 21.96
CA VAL A 212 -6.84 -2.76 21.23
C VAL A 212 -7.10 -2.92 19.72
N GLU A 213 -8.32 -3.32 19.37
CA GLU A 213 -8.73 -3.49 17.98
C GLU A 213 -9.36 -2.23 17.36
N GLY A 214 -9.51 -1.15 18.14
CA GLY A 214 -10.15 0.08 17.68
C GLY A 214 -11.65 -0.05 17.47
N ILE A 215 -12.30 -1.06 18.08
CA ILE A 215 -13.72 -1.38 17.85
C ILE A 215 -14.62 -0.51 18.72
N SER A 216 -15.60 0.12 18.09
CA SER A 216 -16.73 0.79 18.74
C SER A 216 -18.01 0.02 18.41
N LEU A 217 -18.63 -0.61 19.42
CA LEU A 217 -19.90 -1.30 19.26
C LEU A 217 -21.06 -0.30 19.22
N GLY A 218 -22.18 -0.69 18.60
CA GLY A 218 -23.44 0.07 18.65
C GLY A 218 -23.50 1.31 17.76
N ARG A 219 -22.63 1.38 16.74
CA ARG A 219 -22.60 2.47 15.77
C ARG A 219 -23.81 2.45 14.87
N GLU A 220 -24.26 3.62 14.42
CA GLU A 220 -25.45 3.71 13.57
C GLU A 220 -25.28 2.91 12.26
N ARG A 221 -24.09 2.95 11.64
CA ARG A 221 -23.78 2.19 10.42
C ARG A 221 -23.93 0.66 10.58
N ASP A 222 -23.80 0.15 11.80
CA ASP A 222 -23.84 -1.27 12.14
C ASP A 222 -25.14 -1.67 12.86
N LYS A 223 -26.07 -0.73 13.10
CA LYS A 223 -27.28 -0.94 13.89
C LYS A 223 -28.21 -2.00 13.33
N LYS A 224 -28.32 -2.10 12.00
CA LYS A 224 -29.09 -3.16 11.33
C LYS A 224 -28.61 -4.57 11.71
N TYR A 225 -27.33 -4.71 12.05
CA TYR A 225 -26.74 -5.98 12.48
C TYR A 225 -27.02 -6.28 13.96
N ALA A 226 -27.27 -5.25 14.77
CA ALA A 226 -27.67 -5.44 16.16
C ALA A 226 -29.08 -6.07 16.31
N GLU A 227 -29.93 -6.00 15.28
CA GLU A 227 -31.23 -6.67 15.21
C GLU A 227 -31.13 -8.18 14.92
N ALA A 228 -29.92 -8.68 14.69
CA ALA A 228 -29.65 -10.09 14.58
C ALA A 228 -29.62 -10.75 15.97
N ASN A 229 -30.73 -11.37 16.36
CA ASN A 229 -30.84 -12.04 17.67
C ASN A 229 -29.86 -13.22 17.86
N THR A 230 -29.28 -13.77 16.77
CA THR A 230 -28.35 -14.91 16.80
C THR A 230 -27.16 -14.66 15.87
N GLY A 231 -26.03 -15.33 16.14
CA GLY A 231 -24.85 -15.30 15.26
C GLY A 231 -25.15 -15.72 13.82
N LYS A 232 -26.03 -16.70 13.61
CA LYS A 232 -26.42 -17.20 12.30
C LYS A 232 -27.16 -16.14 11.50
N LYS A 233 -28.17 -15.50 12.11
CA LYS A 233 -28.92 -14.42 11.45
C LYS A 233 -27.98 -13.26 11.10
N LEU A 234 -27.00 -12.99 11.95
CA LEU A 234 -25.98 -11.97 11.71
C LEU A 234 -25.09 -12.33 10.51
N ILE A 235 -24.55 -13.55 10.47
CA ILE A 235 -23.77 -14.07 9.34
C ILE A 235 -24.57 -13.96 8.04
N ASP A 236 -25.83 -14.41 8.04
CA ASP A 236 -26.68 -14.41 6.84
C ASP A 236 -26.95 -12.97 6.34
N LEU A 237 -27.16 -12.00 7.26
CA LEU A 237 -27.35 -10.59 6.91
C LEU A 237 -26.07 -9.95 6.33
N VAL A 238 -24.94 -10.15 7.00
CA VAL A 238 -23.64 -9.61 6.54
C VAL A 238 -23.26 -10.22 5.19
N ALA A 239 -23.45 -11.53 5.01
CA ALA A 239 -23.18 -12.20 3.75
C ALA A 239 -24.02 -11.62 2.61
N ALA A 240 -25.32 -11.38 2.83
CA ALA A 240 -26.20 -10.81 1.82
C ALA A 240 -25.80 -9.37 1.45
N ASP A 241 -25.52 -8.52 2.44
CA ASP A 241 -25.14 -7.13 2.20
C ASP A 241 -23.77 -7.02 1.53
N LEU A 242 -22.80 -7.84 1.95
CA LEU A 242 -21.46 -7.85 1.37
C LEU A 242 -21.49 -8.43 -0.05
N GLN A 243 -22.27 -9.47 -0.32
CA GLN A 243 -22.44 -10.01 -1.66
C GLN A 243 -23.01 -8.95 -2.62
N ARG A 244 -24.06 -8.22 -2.19
CA ARG A 244 -24.62 -7.12 -2.99
C ARG A 244 -23.55 -6.06 -3.27
N ALA A 245 -22.82 -5.61 -2.25
CA ALA A 245 -21.78 -4.60 -2.43
C ALA A 245 -20.61 -5.07 -3.32
N ILE A 246 -20.22 -6.34 -3.23
CA ILE A 246 -19.25 -6.96 -4.15
C ILE A 246 -19.79 -6.96 -5.57
N ASP A 247 -21.07 -7.30 -5.78
CA ASP A 247 -21.70 -7.33 -7.10
C ASP A 247 -21.76 -5.92 -7.71
N ASP A 248 -22.16 -4.91 -6.92
CA ASP A 248 -22.28 -3.52 -7.34
C ASP A 248 -20.93 -2.89 -7.70
N THR A 249 -19.86 -3.32 -7.02
CA THR A 249 -18.50 -2.79 -7.23
C THR A 249 -17.62 -3.66 -8.15
N ARG A 250 -18.07 -4.86 -8.53
CA ARG A 250 -17.26 -5.87 -9.24
C ARG A 250 -16.59 -5.33 -10.49
N GLN A 251 -17.35 -4.61 -11.33
CA GLN A 251 -16.83 -4.10 -12.61
C GLN A 251 -15.68 -3.12 -12.38
N PHE A 252 -15.75 -2.28 -11.35
CA PHE A 252 -14.73 -1.28 -11.04
C PHE A 252 -13.49 -1.93 -10.42
N ALA A 253 -13.68 -2.88 -9.49
CA ALA A 253 -12.57 -3.65 -8.94
C ALA A 253 -11.85 -4.46 -10.03
N SER A 254 -12.61 -5.07 -10.95
CA SER A 254 -12.05 -5.81 -12.09
C SER A 254 -11.34 -4.86 -13.06
N GLN A 255 -11.90 -3.69 -13.34
CA GLN A 255 -11.28 -2.70 -14.21
C GLN A 255 -10.03 -2.09 -13.59
N ALA A 256 -10.03 -1.76 -12.30
CA ALA A 256 -8.85 -1.27 -11.59
C ALA A 256 -7.75 -2.34 -11.55
N SER A 257 -8.12 -3.59 -11.25
CA SER A 257 -7.21 -4.73 -11.36
C SER A 257 -6.70 -4.89 -12.79
N ALA A 258 -7.56 -4.76 -13.81
CA ALA A 258 -7.18 -4.80 -15.21
C ALA A 258 -6.47 -3.53 -15.69
N GLN A 259 -6.44 -2.43 -14.95
CA GLN A 259 -5.62 -1.26 -15.28
C GLN A 259 -4.22 -1.41 -14.67
N LEU A 260 -4.17 -1.99 -13.46
CA LEU A 260 -2.92 -2.45 -12.85
C LEU A 260 -2.27 -3.57 -13.67
N LEU A 261 -3.07 -4.48 -14.23
CA LEU A 261 -2.61 -5.61 -15.05
C LEU A 261 -2.50 -5.24 -16.54
N GLY A 262 -3.57 -4.67 -17.11
CA GLY A 262 -3.79 -4.33 -18.53
C GLY A 262 -3.24 -2.99 -19.01
N ALA A 263 -2.16 -2.49 -18.39
CA ALA A 263 -1.13 -1.77 -19.13
C ALA A 263 -0.38 -2.69 -20.13
N GLU A 264 -1.10 -3.67 -20.70
CA GLU A 264 -0.65 -4.92 -21.30
C GLU A 264 -0.01 -4.72 -22.67
N ASP A 265 -0.49 -3.76 -23.48
CA ASP A 265 0.08 -3.52 -24.81
C ASP A 265 1.41 -2.74 -24.79
N ALA A 266 1.86 -2.25 -23.63
CA ALA A 266 3.11 -1.50 -23.52
C ALA A 266 4.13 -2.07 -22.52
N ARG A 267 3.76 -3.00 -21.62
CA ARG A 267 4.56 -3.21 -20.40
C ARG A 267 4.77 -4.65 -19.93
N VAL A 268 4.60 -5.66 -20.79
CA VAL A 268 4.90 -7.07 -20.45
C VAL A 268 5.99 -7.61 -21.38
N ALA A 269 7.14 -7.99 -20.81
CA ALA A 269 8.11 -8.82 -21.52
C ALA A 269 7.51 -10.23 -21.72
N PRO A 270 7.95 -11.01 -22.73
CA PRO A 270 7.29 -12.26 -23.16
C PRO A 270 7.11 -13.35 -22.07
N ASP A 271 7.68 -13.16 -20.88
CA ASP A 271 7.68 -14.06 -19.74
C ASP A 271 6.73 -13.66 -18.58
N GLY A 272 5.98 -12.56 -18.69
CA GLY A 272 4.87 -12.24 -17.77
C GLY A 272 5.22 -11.50 -16.48
N VAL A 273 6.35 -10.78 -16.44
CA VAL A 273 6.77 -9.99 -15.26
C VAL A 273 6.34 -8.51 -15.38
N PRO A 274 5.82 -7.84 -14.33
CA PRO A 274 5.45 -6.43 -14.38
C PRO A 274 6.64 -5.51 -14.67
N ASN A 275 6.46 -4.56 -15.60
CA ASN A 275 7.45 -3.53 -15.92
C ASN A 275 7.00 -2.13 -15.42
N LEU A 276 7.38 -1.76 -14.20
CA LEU A 276 7.45 -0.36 -13.75
C LEU A 276 8.61 0.38 -14.41
N ASP A 277 8.41 1.64 -14.79
CA ASP A 277 9.50 2.49 -15.29
C ASP A 277 10.35 2.96 -14.08
N ILE A 278 11.68 2.90 -14.23
CA ILE A 278 12.62 3.27 -13.17
C ILE A 278 12.98 4.76 -13.31
N ASP A 279 12.72 5.55 -12.28
CA ASP A 279 13.18 6.94 -12.20
C ASP A 279 14.67 6.99 -11.87
N PHE A 280 15.51 6.94 -12.91
CA PHE A 280 16.96 7.14 -12.74
C PHE A 280 17.34 8.60 -12.45
N ASP A 281 16.40 9.54 -12.52
CA ASP A 281 16.57 10.96 -12.21
C ASP A 281 15.99 11.34 -10.83
N ALA A 282 15.45 10.36 -10.09
CA ALA A 282 14.97 10.55 -8.73
C ALA A 282 16.05 11.17 -7.84
N SER A 283 15.66 12.11 -6.96
CA SER A 283 16.59 12.85 -6.10
C SER A 283 17.39 11.95 -5.16
N ILE A 284 16.90 10.74 -4.88
CA ILE A 284 17.57 9.75 -4.04
C ILE A 284 18.75 9.06 -4.75
N ILE A 285 18.86 9.18 -6.08
CA ILE A 285 20.01 8.74 -6.86
C ILE A 285 20.94 9.95 -7.07
N PRO A 286 22.13 9.97 -6.44
CA PRO A 286 23.09 11.03 -6.72
C PRO A 286 23.52 10.99 -8.19
N ASN A 287 23.50 12.14 -8.87
CA ASN A 287 23.92 12.25 -10.29
C ASN A 287 25.29 11.61 -10.57
N THR A 288 26.23 11.71 -9.62
CA THR A 288 27.57 11.10 -9.74
C THR A 288 27.58 9.57 -9.67
N ARG A 289 26.47 8.95 -9.27
CA ARG A 289 26.30 7.50 -9.07
C ARG A 289 25.17 6.91 -9.91
N LYS A 290 24.50 7.71 -10.75
CA LYS A 290 23.43 7.28 -11.67
C LYS A 290 23.84 6.08 -12.52
N GLN A 291 25.07 6.06 -13.01
CA GLN A 291 25.60 4.94 -13.80
C GLN A 291 25.59 3.60 -13.05
N ASN A 292 25.75 3.60 -11.72
CA ASN A 292 25.67 2.36 -10.93
C ASN A 292 24.23 1.87 -10.79
N ALA A 293 23.25 2.77 -10.64
CA ALA A 293 21.84 2.37 -10.64
C ALA A 293 21.44 1.76 -12.00
N VAL A 294 21.84 2.40 -13.11
CA VAL A 294 21.63 1.88 -14.46
C VAL A 294 22.31 0.52 -14.65
N LEU A 295 23.52 0.36 -14.14
CA LEU A 295 24.25 -0.90 -14.22
C LEU A 295 23.54 -2.02 -13.43
N ILE A 296 23.04 -1.74 -12.22
CA ILE A 296 22.26 -2.70 -11.44
C ILE A 296 21.01 -3.13 -12.22
N ALA A 297 20.22 -2.17 -12.71
CA ALA A 297 19.02 -2.48 -13.50
C ALA A 297 19.36 -3.33 -14.73
N THR A 298 20.41 -2.94 -15.47
CA THR A 298 20.87 -3.67 -16.66
C THR A 298 21.25 -5.11 -16.31
N LYS A 299 22.05 -5.32 -15.26
CA LYS A 299 22.53 -6.66 -14.88
C LYS A 299 21.42 -7.54 -14.31
N PHE A 300 20.49 -6.99 -13.55
CA PHE A 300 19.31 -7.73 -13.10
C PHE A 300 18.37 -8.06 -14.27
N GLY A 301 18.18 -7.13 -15.22
CA GLY A 301 17.44 -7.38 -16.45
C GLY A 301 18.06 -8.49 -17.30
N GLU A 302 19.39 -8.45 -17.53
CA GLU A 302 20.15 -9.50 -18.21
C GLU A 302 20.00 -10.87 -17.53
N ALA A 303 19.83 -10.90 -16.21
CA ALA A 303 19.59 -12.11 -15.43
C ALA A 303 18.11 -12.56 -15.40
N GLY A 304 17.23 -11.90 -16.15
CA GLY A 304 15.81 -12.25 -16.30
C GLY A 304 14.92 -11.78 -15.14
N TYR A 305 15.31 -10.72 -14.44
CA TYR A 305 14.48 -10.08 -13.43
C TYR A 305 13.71 -8.89 -14.02
N GLY A 306 12.41 -8.80 -13.72
CA GLY A 306 11.59 -7.66 -14.12
C GLY A 306 11.93 -6.38 -13.37
N SER A 307 11.30 -5.27 -13.73
CA SER A 307 11.73 -3.98 -13.21
C SER A 307 11.39 -3.76 -11.75
N LEU A 308 10.34 -4.39 -11.20
CA LEU A 308 10.11 -4.44 -9.75
C LEU A 308 11.32 -4.96 -8.99
N GLN A 309 11.93 -6.03 -9.49
CA GLN A 309 13.12 -6.63 -8.92
C GLN A 309 14.35 -5.74 -9.15
N GLN A 310 14.45 -5.09 -10.31
CA GLN A 310 15.52 -4.12 -10.58
C GLN A 310 15.44 -2.90 -9.64
N ILE A 311 14.26 -2.33 -9.44
CA ILE A 311 13.99 -1.25 -8.49
C ILE A 311 14.36 -1.69 -7.08
N THR A 312 13.94 -2.90 -6.68
CA THR A 312 14.28 -3.47 -5.38
C THR A 312 15.81 -3.57 -5.19
N ALA A 313 16.53 -4.05 -6.21
CA ALA A 313 17.99 -4.17 -6.16
C ALA A 313 18.67 -2.81 -6.06
N ILE A 314 18.19 -1.79 -6.79
CA ILE A 314 18.68 -0.41 -6.69
C ILE A 314 18.40 0.16 -5.30
N ALA A 315 17.17 0.02 -4.81
CA ALA A 315 16.77 0.51 -3.48
C ALA A 315 17.62 -0.11 -2.38
N ASN A 316 17.93 -1.40 -2.52
CA ASN A 316 18.84 -2.10 -1.63
C ASN A 316 20.26 -1.53 -1.69
N ALA A 317 20.84 -1.38 -2.88
CA ALA A 317 22.19 -0.81 -3.03
C ALA A 317 22.28 0.66 -2.56
N ILE A 318 21.21 1.44 -2.66
CA ILE A 318 21.10 2.77 -2.04
C ILE A 318 21.14 2.64 -0.52
N ALA A 319 20.36 1.73 0.06
CA ALA A 319 20.29 1.53 1.50
C ALA A 319 21.62 1.06 2.12
N GLU A 320 22.36 0.22 1.38
CA GLU A 320 23.63 -0.40 1.78
C GLU A 320 24.83 0.54 1.61
N SER A 321 24.95 1.17 0.44
CA SER A 321 26.18 1.91 0.06
C SER A 321 25.92 3.32 -0.47
N GLY A 322 24.65 3.72 -0.61
CA GLY A 322 24.28 4.91 -1.37
C GLY A 322 24.72 4.81 -2.83
N LEU A 323 24.75 3.60 -3.41
CA LEU A 323 25.29 3.30 -4.74
C LEU A 323 26.80 3.59 -4.89
N ASN A 324 27.57 3.53 -3.79
CA ASN A 324 29.02 3.70 -3.83
C ASN A 324 29.73 2.34 -3.97
N PRO A 325 30.37 2.04 -5.11
CA PRO A 325 31.04 0.76 -5.31
C PRO A 325 32.31 0.63 -4.47
N LYS A 326 32.80 1.72 -3.87
CA LYS A 326 33.95 1.71 -2.97
C LYS A 326 33.55 1.80 -1.50
N ALA A 327 32.27 1.63 -1.17
CA ALA A 327 31.82 1.62 0.22
C ALA A 327 32.46 0.45 0.98
N VAL A 328 32.88 0.73 2.21
CA VAL A 328 33.45 -0.24 3.14
C VAL A 328 32.68 -0.13 4.45
N GLY A 329 32.09 -1.24 4.88
CA GLY A 329 31.30 -1.38 6.10
C GLY A 329 31.81 -2.49 7.00
N ASP A 330 31.10 -2.72 8.10
CA ASP A 330 31.37 -3.78 9.09
C ASP A 330 32.86 -3.97 9.42
N HIS A 331 33.47 -2.91 9.97
CA HIS A 331 34.88 -2.92 10.39
C HIS A 331 35.90 -3.26 9.29
N GLY A 332 35.52 -3.10 8.01
CA GLY A 332 36.39 -3.42 6.88
C GLY A 332 36.14 -4.80 6.27
N HIS A 333 34.99 -5.42 6.54
CA HIS A 333 34.65 -6.74 6.01
C HIS A 333 33.54 -6.74 4.97
N SER A 334 32.76 -5.65 4.85
CA SER A 334 31.68 -5.52 3.86
C SER A 334 32.04 -4.51 2.78
N HIS A 335 31.91 -4.88 1.51
CA HIS A 335 32.41 -4.06 0.40
C HIS A 335 31.39 -3.91 -0.75
N GLY A 336 31.43 -2.74 -1.39
CA GLY A 336 30.76 -2.49 -2.66
C GLY A 336 29.28 -2.14 -2.56
N LEU A 337 28.59 -2.24 -3.71
CA LEU A 337 27.21 -1.78 -3.88
C LEU A 337 26.23 -2.46 -2.92
N PHE A 338 26.38 -3.78 -2.75
CA PHE A 338 25.56 -4.63 -1.88
C PHE A 338 26.24 -4.98 -0.55
N GLN A 339 27.31 -4.28 -0.16
CA GLN A 339 28.02 -4.49 1.12
C GLN A 339 28.34 -5.97 1.43
N LEU A 340 28.78 -6.71 0.41
CA LEU A 340 29.04 -8.15 0.50
C LEU A 340 30.11 -8.44 1.56
N ASN A 341 29.74 -9.19 2.60
CA ASN A 341 30.59 -9.44 3.76
C ASN A 341 31.55 -10.62 3.53
N GLN A 342 32.85 -10.41 3.74
CA GLN A 342 33.90 -11.43 3.61
C GLN A 342 33.95 -12.41 4.79
N ASN A 343 33.46 -12.02 5.96
CA ASN A 343 33.53 -12.79 7.20
C ASN A 343 32.27 -13.65 7.42
N GLY A 344 32.11 -14.68 6.58
CA GLY A 344 30.98 -15.62 6.65
C GLY A 344 29.74 -15.20 5.87
N GLY A 345 29.84 -14.16 5.04
CA GLY A 345 28.78 -13.71 4.14
C GLY A 345 29.05 -14.01 2.67
N VAL A 346 28.29 -13.35 1.79
CA VAL A 346 28.35 -13.54 0.33
C VAL A 346 29.71 -13.14 -0.27
N GLY A 347 30.46 -12.27 0.41
CA GLY A 347 31.80 -11.84 -0.03
C GLY A 347 32.92 -12.81 0.33
N THR A 348 32.64 -13.91 1.06
CA THR A 348 33.69 -14.85 1.49
C THR A 348 34.43 -15.45 0.29
N GLY A 349 35.78 -15.34 0.31
CA GLY A 349 36.66 -15.86 -0.73
C GLY A 349 36.98 -14.89 -1.86
N PHE A 350 36.40 -13.68 -1.86
CA PHE A 350 36.68 -12.64 -2.85
C PHE A 350 37.54 -11.52 -2.24
N PRO A 351 38.58 -11.01 -2.94
CA PRO A 351 39.39 -9.90 -2.47
C PRO A 351 38.64 -8.56 -2.59
N ASP A 352 39.03 -7.57 -1.78
CA ASP A 352 38.38 -6.25 -1.69
C ASP A 352 38.25 -5.57 -3.06
N ALA A 353 39.30 -5.64 -3.89
CA ALA A 353 39.32 -5.05 -5.21
C ALA A 353 38.23 -5.65 -6.14
N GLU A 354 37.91 -6.93 -5.95
CA GLU A 354 36.86 -7.62 -6.69
C GLU A 354 35.48 -7.23 -6.15
N LEU A 355 35.33 -7.10 -4.83
CA LEU A 355 34.08 -6.65 -4.22
C LEU A 355 33.80 -5.16 -4.43
N GLN A 356 34.82 -4.34 -4.69
CA GLN A 356 34.70 -2.92 -5.00
C GLN A 356 34.53 -2.61 -6.49
N ASP A 357 34.69 -3.61 -7.36
CA ASP A 357 34.31 -3.50 -8.76
C ASP A 357 32.78 -3.63 -8.88
N PRO A 358 32.07 -2.62 -9.41
CA PRO A 358 30.62 -2.62 -9.42
C PRO A 358 30.03 -3.78 -10.24
N GLU A 359 30.60 -4.10 -11.40
CA GLU A 359 30.11 -5.20 -12.23
C GLU A 359 30.26 -6.53 -11.50
N ARG A 360 31.41 -6.73 -10.87
CA ARG A 360 31.71 -7.97 -10.19
C ARG A 360 30.93 -8.11 -8.87
N ASN A 361 30.74 -7.03 -8.12
CA ASN A 361 29.88 -7.02 -6.92
C ASN A 361 28.45 -7.44 -7.27
N ILE A 362 27.88 -6.90 -8.35
CA ILE A 362 26.54 -7.29 -8.83
C ILE A 362 26.53 -8.75 -9.27
N ALA A 363 27.54 -9.19 -10.03
CA ALA A 363 27.63 -10.56 -10.51
C ALA A 363 27.72 -11.59 -9.37
N ILE A 364 28.45 -11.28 -8.29
CA ILE A 364 28.54 -12.14 -7.11
C ILE A 364 27.18 -12.23 -6.39
N MET A 365 26.47 -11.11 -6.23
CA MET A 365 25.11 -11.11 -5.65
C MET A 365 24.14 -11.95 -6.49
N LEU A 366 24.12 -11.76 -7.82
CA LEU A 366 23.28 -12.54 -8.72
C LEU A 366 23.58 -14.04 -8.67
N ASP A 367 24.87 -14.40 -8.62
CA ASP A 367 25.31 -15.79 -8.49
C ASP A 367 24.86 -16.40 -7.15
N HIS A 368 24.93 -15.60 -6.07
CA HIS A 368 24.46 -16.01 -4.76
C HIS A 368 22.96 -16.31 -4.75
N ILE A 369 22.14 -15.39 -5.28
CA ILE A 369 20.68 -15.56 -5.40
C ILE A 369 20.36 -16.84 -6.17
N ALA A 370 20.96 -17.02 -7.35
CA ALA A 370 20.67 -18.14 -8.24
C ALA A 370 21.12 -19.51 -7.67
N LYS A 371 22.28 -19.57 -7.01
CA LYS A 371 22.86 -20.85 -6.54
C LYS A 371 22.38 -21.27 -5.17
N HIS A 372 22.21 -20.31 -4.25
CA HIS A 372 22.01 -20.61 -2.84
C HIS A 372 20.58 -20.35 -2.36
N GLU A 373 19.79 -19.56 -3.10
CA GLU A 373 18.49 -19.09 -2.65
C GLU A 373 17.34 -19.49 -3.58
N LYS A 374 17.44 -20.66 -4.24
CA LYS A 374 16.52 -21.10 -5.32
C LYS A 374 15.02 -20.85 -5.05
N SER A 375 14.52 -21.18 -3.87
CA SER A 375 13.10 -20.98 -3.55
C SER A 375 12.74 -19.49 -3.42
N ALA A 376 13.64 -18.69 -2.85
CA ALA A 376 13.47 -17.26 -2.74
C ALA A 376 13.71 -16.54 -4.07
N ASP A 377 14.60 -17.03 -4.94
CA ASP A 377 14.79 -16.56 -6.31
C ASP A 377 13.51 -16.75 -7.14
N VAL A 378 12.91 -17.95 -7.10
CA VAL A 378 11.61 -18.20 -7.75
C VAL A 378 10.52 -17.25 -7.25
N ALA A 379 10.41 -17.06 -5.93
CA ALA A 379 9.46 -16.13 -5.34
C ALA A 379 9.76 -14.67 -5.73
N PHE A 380 11.03 -14.28 -5.76
CA PHE A 380 11.48 -12.94 -6.10
C PHE A 380 11.23 -12.62 -7.57
N ARG A 381 11.40 -13.59 -8.48
CA ARG A 381 11.07 -13.43 -9.91
C ARG A 381 9.57 -13.33 -10.16
N GLY A 382 8.79 -14.15 -9.45
CA GLY A 382 7.34 -14.26 -9.65
C GLY A 382 6.52 -13.20 -8.92
N THR A 383 7.12 -12.42 -8.02
CA THR A 383 6.38 -11.41 -7.26
C THR A 383 6.00 -10.21 -8.13
N THR A 384 4.78 -9.74 -7.92
CA THR A 384 4.20 -8.58 -8.60
C THR A 384 3.97 -7.39 -7.68
N SER A 385 4.38 -7.49 -6.41
CA SER A 385 4.30 -6.41 -5.42
C SER A 385 5.69 -5.89 -5.06
N LEU A 386 5.84 -4.56 -5.03
CA LEU A 386 7.09 -3.90 -4.63
C LEU A 386 7.45 -4.20 -3.17
N LEU A 387 6.47 -4.21 -2.26
CA LEU A 387 6.70 -4.60 -0.86
C LEU A 387 7.15 -6.05 -0.78
N ALA A 388 6.52 -6.96 -1.51
CA ALA A 388 6.89 -8.36 -1.51
C ALA A 388 8.30 -8.57 -2.12
N ALA A 389 8.63 -7.87 -3.21
CA ALA A 389 9.97 -7.88 -3.80
C ALA A 389 11.03 -7.43 -2.79
N VAL A 390 10.84 -6.28 -2.14
CA VAL A 390 11.74 -5.77 -1.10
C VAL A 390 11.81 -6.72 0.10
N THR A 391 10.68 -7.27 0.53
CA THR A 391 10.61 -8.20 1.65
C THR A 391 11.40 -9.47 1.38
N ILE A 392 11.23 -10.07 0.20
CA ILE A 392 11.99 -11.25 -0.21
C ILE A 392 13.48 -10.90 -0.27
N PHE A 393 13.84 -9.78 -0.91
CA PHE A 393 15.24 -9.37 -1.02
C PHE A 393 15.91 -9.21 0.35
N VAL A 394 15.27 -8.49 1.27
CA VAL A 394 15.83 -8.24 2.61
C VAL A 394 15.87 -9.50 3.47
N ARG A 395 14.81 -10.31 3.47
CA ARG A 395 14.74 -11.49 4.34
C ARG A 395 15.60 -12.64 3.85
N ASN A 396 15.76 -12.78 2.53
CA ASN A 396 16.38 -13.95 1.95
C ASN A 396 17.79 -13.69 1.43
N PHE A 397 18.08 -12.49 0.92
CA PHE A 397 19.38 -12.19 0.31
C PHE A 397 20.28 -11.35 1.22
N GLU A 398 19.77 -10.28 1.84
CA GLU A 398 20.58 -9.42 2.73
C GLU A 398 20.69 -9.93 4.17
N ARG A 399 19.57 -10.41 4.74
CA ARG A 399 19.48 -10.96 6.10
C ARG A 399 20.06 -10.06 7.22
N PRO A 400 19.70 -8.78 7.29
CA PRO A 400 20.14 -7.91 8.38
C PRO A 400 19.54 -8.33 9.72
N ALA A 401 20.16 -7.91 10.82
CA ALA A 401 19.69 -8.24 12.18
C ALA A 401 18.26 -7.72 12.47
N ASN A 402 17.92 -6.53 11.96
CA ASN A 402 16.59 -5.92 12.12
C ASN A 402 15.84 -5.90 10.77
N GLN A 403 15.38 -7.06 10.34
CA GLN A 403 14.68 -7.21 9.06
C GLN A 403 13.46 -6.29 8.91
N PRO A 404 12.57 -6.12 9.91
CA PRO A 404 11.42 -5.23 9.77
C PRO A 404 11.81 -3.77 9.45
N ALA A 405 12.79 -3.23 10.17
CA ALA A 405 13.23 -1.85 9.94
C ALA A 405 13.91 -1.68 8.57
N GLU A 406 14.72 -2.66 8.16
CA GLU A 406 15.43 -2.61 6.88
C GLU A 406 14.49 -2.82 5.67
N ILE A 407 13.42 -3.61 5.82
CA ILE A 407 12.33 -3.71 4.84
C ILE A 407 11.65 -2.36 4.71
N ALA A 408 11.20 -1.76 5.82
CA ALA A 408 10.50 -0.47 5.79
C ALA A 408 11.36 0.61 5.13
N LYS A 409 12.65 0.70 5.48
CA LYS A 409 13.61 1.63 4.85
C LYS A 409 13.68 1.44 3.33
N ARG A 410 13.87 0.21 2.84
CA ARG A 410 14.03 -0.07 1.41
C ARG A 410 12.73 0.08 0.62
N VAL A 411 11.58 -0.16 1.23
CA VAL A 411 10.28 0.14 0.60
C VAL A 411 10.14 1.65 0.38
N GLY A 412 10.54 2.48 1.35
CA GLY A 412 10.54 3.93 1.19
C GLY A 412 11.40 4.38 0.01
N ILE A 413 12.64 3.89 -0.04
CA ILE A 413 13.58 4.17 -1.14
C ILE A 413 13.00 3.69 -2.48
N ALA A 414 12.47 2.46 -2.53
CA ALA A 414 11.94 1.88 -3.75
C ALA A 414 10.74 2.65 -4.32
N ARG A 415 9.89 3.23 -3.46
CA ARG A 415 8.75 4.06 -3.88
C ARG A 415 9.21 5.36 -4.57
N GLU A 416 10.33 5.93 -4.15
CA GLU A 416 10.90 7.14 -4.79
C GLU A 416 11.51 6.86 -6.17
N LEU A 417 11.67 5.59 -6.55
CA LEU A 417 12.30 5.17 -7.81
C LEU A 417 11.29 4.78 -8.90
N VAL A 418 9.99 4.89 -8.66
CA VAL A 418 8.93 4.51 -9.61
C VAL A 418 8.38 5.77 -10.29
N ILE A 419 8.26 5.74 -11.62
CA ILE A 419 7.57 6.77 -12.42
C ILE A 419 6.13 6.34 -12.72
#